data_AF-A0A6I8UUS4-F1
#
_entry.id   AF-A0A6I8UUS4-F1
#
_cell.length_a   1.000
_cell.length_b   1.000
_cell.length_c   1.000
_cell.angle_alpha   90.00
_cell.angle_beta   90.00
_cell.angle_gamma   90.00
#
_symmetry.space_group_name_H-M   'P 1'
#
loop_
_entity.id
_entity.type
_entity.pdbx_description
1 polymer ?
#
loop_
_entity_poly.entity_id
_entity_poly.type
_entity_poly.pdbx_seq_one_letter_code
_entity_poly.pdbx_strand_id
1 'polypeptide(L)'
;MTSASDVGAMSEEESFVILGSSPYPSLCTDGSVLIADAMNTGDGRVTVAQEIDVSDEPAAVSSSGPMSTSVDSDRHKSLAASFIMGEVKSDVLKNSVYSQFPSLCSLQASAEDVVKLQHMMAEYVSLKKTLDMVNRTMQDYYKLTQQWRQEADHKEQQYKQQLKECQEQVEKLRAENQKLKAELETKLEQIELVQDIRQKEQDELRQSVSEKTSLINNMRVEIDKLQQIKLNSFEFVPKDSEKAAEIEVSNPLNYVQREEHDRQIRELQRELSKILAENLEVNDMKKVYIQEIDCLKVNLTSAQELMDKMQRDINQLKDRDIQKQEQIEHLQTQNEIYRRDFEMERADREKNAGEKEQYLLDLRALQRRNQELIEALAESHKSPKSGSPSRSSSGISSLREDQRPVLDPTGAAVRPSDSTLRCPICSKSFNSLSVLQSHVNDCLDKN
;
A
#
# COMPACT_ATOMS: atom_id res chain seq x y z
N MET A 1 -51.67 -0.54 23.33
CA MET A 1 -51.75 0.31 22.13
C MET A 1 -50.42 1.05 22.08
N THR A 2 -49.48 0.86 21.17
CA THR A 2 -49.44 0.29 19.81
C THR A 2 -47.93 0.04 19.55
N SER A 3 -47.48 -1.21 19.48
CA SER A 3 -47.08 -1.92 18.25
C SER A 3 -45.89 -1.30 17.51
N ALA A 4 -44.73 -1.93 17.67
CA ALA A 4 -43.57 -1.80 16.81
C ALA A 4 -43.69 -2.80 15.65
N SER A 5 -43.61 -2.30 14.42
CA SER A 5 -43.32 -3.04 13.18
C SER A 5 -42.72 -2.05 12.20
N ASP A 6 -41.48 -2.25 11.77
CA ASP A 6 -41.16 -2.32 10.34
C ASP A 6 -39.75 -2.86 10.13
N VAL A 7 -39.64 -3.98 9.42
CA VAL A 7 -38.38 -4.55 8.92
C VAL A 7 -38.48 -4.44 7.40
N GLY A 8 -37.84 -3.41 6.86
CA GLY A 8 -37.74 -3.17 5.42
C GLY A 8 -36.70 -4.10 4.79
N ALA A 9 -37.14 -4.80 3.73
CA ALA A 9 -36.40 -5.75 2.93
C ALA A 9 -35.13 -5.16 2.30
N MET A 10 -34.04 -5.94 2.31
CA MET A 10 -32.81 -5.66 1.59
C MET A 10 -33.00 -5.98 0.10
N SER A 11 -32.60 -5.02 -0.73
CA SER A 11 -32.65 -5.03 -2.19
C SER A 11 -31.67 -6.04 -2.79
N GLU A 12 -32.08 -6.54 -3.95
CA GLU A 12 -31.46 -7.57 -4.77
C GLU A 12 -30.02 -7.22 -5.20
N GLU A 13 -29.14 -8.21 -5.13
CA GLU A 13 -27.74 -8.13 -5.53
C GLU A 13 -27.64 -8.34 -7.06
N GLU A 14 -27.40 -7.26 -7.80
CA GLU A 14 -27.09 -7.31 -9.23
C GLU A 14 -25.62 -7.77 -9.43
N SER A 15 -25.47 -9.02 -9.87
CA SER A 15 -24.21 -9.60 -10.30
C SER A 15 -23.80 -9.02 -11.66
N PHE A 16 -22.75 -8.18 -11.67
CA PHE A 16 -22.11 -7.71 -12.90
C PHE A 16 -20.81 -8.46 -13.16
N VAL A 17 -20.76 -9.19 -14.27
CA VAL A 17 -19.56 -9.82 -14.82
C VAL A 17 -18.74 -8.74 -15.54
N ILE A 18 -17.58 -8.38 -14.99
CA ILE A 18 -16.59 -7.57 -15.69
C ILE A 18 -15.66 -8.53 -16.45
N LEU A 19 -15.85 -8.63 -17.77
CA LEU A 19 -14.92 -9.32 -18.66
C LEU A 19 -13.65 -8.46 -18.76
N GLY A 20 -12.60 -8.87 -18.05
CA GLY A 20 -11.29 -8.23 -18.12
C GLY A 20 -10.64 -8.45 -19.49
N SER A 21 -10.45 -7.35 -20.22
CA SER A 21 -9.53 -7.30 -21.35
C SER A 21 -8.09 -7.36 -20.83
N SER A 22 -7.31 -8.35 -21.30
CA SER A 22 -5.88 -8.47 -21.02
C SER A 22 -5.12 -7.22 -21.48
N PRO A 23 -4.31 -6.56 -20.62
CA PRO A 23 -3.36 -5.56 -21.08
C PRO A 23 -2.06 -6.24 -21.55
N TYR A 24 -1.54 -5.71 -22.66
CA TYR A 24 -0.26 -6.09 -23.29
C TYR A 24 0.94 -5.98 -22.32
N PRO A 25 2.05 -6.69 -22.59
CA PRO A 25 3.24 -6.67 -21.74
C PRO A 25 3.90 -5.29 -21.82
N SER A 26 3.86 -4.55 -20.72
CA SER A 26 4.63 -3.32 -20.57
C SER A 26 6.05 -3.69 -20.14
N LEU A 27 6.96 -3.82 -21.11
CA LEU A 27 8.39 -3.77 -20.87
C LEU A 27 8.75 -2.34 -20.43
N CYS A 28 8.96 -2.15 -19.14
CA CYS A 28 9.56 -0.93 -18.62
C CYS A 28 11.04 -0.92 -18.98
N THR A 29 11.41 -0.07 -19.92
CA THR A 29 12.79 0.41 -20.10
C THR A 29 13.16 1.36 -18.97
N ASP A 30 14.40 1.19 -18.48
CA ASP A 30 15.08 1.98 -17.47
C ASP A 30 14.83 3.49 -17.53
N GLY A 31 14.63 4.06 -16.35
CA GLY A 31 14.57 5.50 -16.10
C GLY A 31 15.16 5.81 -14.73
N SER A 32 16.44 5.47 -14.53
CA SER A 32 17.23 5.94 -13.40
C SER A 32 18.19 7.02 -13.85
N VAL A 33 18.36 8.03 -13.00
CA VAL A 33 19.31 9.15 -13.02
C VAL A 33 18.81 10.46 -13.65
N LEU A 34 18.33 11.36 -12.78
CA LEU A 34 18.60 12.80 -12.83
C LEU A 34 18.58 13.39 -11.42
N ILE A 35 19.73 13.41 -10.71
CA ILE A 35 20.24 14.56 -9.94
C ILE A 35 21.76 14.42 -9.85
N ALA A 36 22.49 15.14 -10.69
CA ALA A 36 23.85 15.61 -10.39
C ALA A 36 24.17 16.83 -11.27
N ASP A 37 24.34 17.96 -10.59
CA ASP A 37 25.14 19.14 -10.93
C ASP A 37 25.02 19.80 -12.31
N ALA A 38 24.34 20.95 -12.29
CA ALA A 38 24.60 22.05 -13.19
C ALA A 38 25.87 22.79 -12.73
N MET A 39 26.99 22.65 -13.47
CA MET A 39 27.97 23.70 -13.77
C MET A 39 28.89 23.26 -14.93
N ASN A 40 29.28 24.26 -15.74
CA ASN A 40 30.31 24.26 -16.80
C ASN A 40 29.95 23.81 -18.24
N THR A 41 29.59 24.83 -19.03
CA THR A 41 30.18 25.23 -20.32
C THR A 41 31.18 24.30 -21.02
N GLY A 42 30.97 24.07 -22.33
CA GLY A 42 32.05 23.77 -23.28
C GLY A 42 31.67 22.91 -24.47
N ASP A 43 31.35 23.57 -25.58
CA ASP A 43 31.54 23.21 -27.00
C ASP A 43 32.13 21.83 -27.39
N GLY A 44 31.58 21.17 -28.42
CA GLY A 44 32.23 20.01 -29.03
C GLY A 44 31.37 19.01 -29.82
N ARG A 45 30.99 19.40 -31.04
CA ARG A 45 30.47 18.56 -32.13
C ARG A 45 31.43 17.40 -32.50
N VAL A 46 30.96 16.15 -32.61
CA VAL A 46 31.35 15.15 -33.65
C VAL A 46 30.32 13.99 -33.70
N THR A 47 29.90 13.70 -34.93
CA THR A 47 29.13 12.58 -35.49
C THR A 47 29.86 11.24 -35.47
N VAL A 48 29.18 10.11 -35.22
CA VAL A 48 29.33 8.84 -35.99
C VAL A 48 28.02 8.06 -35.92
N ALA A 49 27.49 7.71 -37.09
CA ALA A 49 26.37 6.80 -37.32
C ALA A 49 26.83 5.34 -37.33
N GLN A 50 25.99 4.40 -36.90
CA GLN A 50 26.02 3.05 -37.45
C GLN A 50 24.64 2.38 -37.35
N GLU A 51 24.04 2.20 -38.53
CA GLU A 51 22.83 1.44 -38.81
C GLU A 51 23.11 -0.07 -38.67
N ILE A 52 22.18 -0.83 -38.10
CA ILE A 52 22.06 -2.28 -38.34
C ILE A 52 20.59 -2.61 -38.60
N ASP A 53 20.46 -3.22 -39.77
CA ASP A 53 19.31 -3.64 -40.56
C ASP A 53 18.53 -4.79 -39.88
N VAL A 54 17.19 -4.76 -40.00
CA VAL A 54 16.26 -5.79 -39.50
C VAL A 54 15.34 -6.22 -40.65
N SER A 55 15.40 -7.49 -41.02
CA SER A 55 14.45 -8.23 -41.87
C SER A 55 14.71 -9.72 -41.59
N ASP A 56 13.79 -10.68 -41.53
CA ASP A 56 12.39 -10.74 -41.92
C ASP A 56 11.78 -12.02 -41.28
N GLU A 57 10.51 -11.94 -40.86
CA GLU A 57 9.62 -13.12 -40.74
C GLU A 57 9.19 -13.58 -42.14
N PRO A 58 8.67 -14.81 -42.28
CA PRO A 58 7.47 -14.89 -43.11
C PRO A 58 6.33 -15.69 -42.48
N ALA A 59 5.19 -15.02 -42.50
CA ALA A 59 3.85 -15.52 -42.27
C ALA A 59 3.37 -16.48 -43.37
N ALA A 60 2.36 -17.26 -42.97
CA ALA A 60 1.62 -18.23 -43.74
C ALA A 60 0.86 -17.62 -44.94
N VAL A 61 0.81 -18.37 -46.05
CA VAL A 61 -0.16 -18.16 -47.13
C VAL A 61 -0.85 -19.48 -47.44
N SER A 62 -2.16 -19.47 -47.18
CA SER A 62 -3.15 -20.44 -47.67
C SER A 62 -3.46 -20.17 -49.13
N SER A 63 -3.52 -21.20 -49.97
CA SER A 63 -4.21 -21.15 -51.26
C SER A 63 -4.92 -22.48 -51.56
N SER A 64 -6.22 -22.38 -51.77
CA SER A 64 -7.17 -23.45 -52.04
C SER A 64 -7.42 -23.66 -53.55
N GLY A 65 -7.28 -24.91 -54.00
CA GLY A 65 -8.01 -25.57 -55.12
C GLY A 65 -7.52 -25.37 -56.57
N PRO A 66 -7.91 -26.21 -57.56
CA PRO A 66 -8.73 -27.45 -57.49
C PRO A 66 -8.19 -28.69 -58.26
N MET A 67 -8.84 -29.83 -57.98
CA MET A 67 -8.97 -31.14 -58.65
C MET A 67 -8.27 -31.42 -60.00
N SER A 68 -7.58 -32.57 -60.10
CA SER A 68 -7.76 -33.52 -61.22
C SER A 68 -7.21 -34.91 -60.92
N THR A 69 -8.07 -35.90 -61.15
CA THR A 69 -7.86 -37.34 -61.05
C THR A 69 -6.98 -37.87 -62.18
N SER A 70 -5.94 -38.64 -61.88
CA SER A 70 -5.45 -39.70 -62.78
C SER A 70 -4.62 -40.73 -62.00
N VAL A 71 -4.61 -41.93 -62.56
CA VAL A 71 -4.45 -43.23 -61.89
C VAL A 71 -3.01 -43.73 -62.03
N ASP A 72 -2.56 -44.49 -61.03
CA ASP A 72 -1.40 -45.39 -60.96
C ASP A 72 -0.34 -45.32 -62.09
N SER A 73 0.79 -44.70 -61.75
CA SER A 73 2.13 -45.20 -62.08
C SER A 73 3.14 -44.33 -61.35
N ASP A 74 3.79 -44.84 -60.31
CA ASP A 74 5.16 -44.45 -59.93
C ASP A 74 5.64 -45.25 -58.71
N ARG A 75 5.95 -46.54 -58.95
CA ARG A 75 6.99 -47.19 -58.18
C ARG A 75 8.33 -46.68 -58.74
N HIS A 76 9.11 -46.00 -57.89
CA HIS A 76 10.46 -45.46 -58.11
C HIS A 76 10.59 -44.01 -58.62
N LYS A 77 9.98 -43.04 -57.93
CA LYS A 77 10.48 -41.65 -57.96
C LYS A 77 11.58 -41.48 -56.91
N SER A 78 12.83 -41.32 -57.38
CA SER A 78 13.97 -40.99 -56.51
C SER A 78 13.79 -39.58 -55.93
N LEU A 79 14.14 -39.39 -54.65
CA LEU A 79 14.03 -38.12 -53.94
C LEU A 79 14.79 -36.98 -54.65
N ALA A 80 15.83 -37.33 -55.41
CA ALA A 80 16.56 -36.41 -56.29
C ALA A 80 15.73 -35.94 -57.49
N ALA A 81 14.85 -36.78 -58.04
CA ALA A 81 13.95 -36.42 -59.15
C ALA A 81 12.88 -35.42 -58.69
N SER A 82 12.30 -35.59 -57.48
CA SER A 82 11.36 -34.64 -56.90
C SER A 82 12.01 -33.29 -56.51
N PHE A 83 13.29 -33.28 -56.17
CA PHE A 83 14.05 -32.04 -55.98
C PHE A 83 14.28 -31.27 -57.29
N ILE A 84 14.65 -31.97 -58.36
CA ILE A 84 14.83 -31.37 -59.69
C ILE A 84 13.50 -30.80 -60.23
N MET A 85 12.38 -31.41 -59.87
CA MET A 85 11.03 -30.91 -60.20
C MET A 85 10.56 -29.76 -59.30
N GLY A 86 11.35 -29.31 -58.33
CA GLY A 86 11.03 -28.16 -57.46
C GLY A 86 9.98 -28.46 -56.38
N GLU A 87 9.55 -29.71 -56.23
CA GLU A 87 8.54 -30.13 -55.25
C GLU A 87 9.12 -30.22 -53.83
N VAL A 88 10.45 -30.29 -53.70
CA VAL A 88 11.17 -30.46 -52.43
C VAL A 88 12.21 -29.33 -52.27
N LYS A 89 12.20 -28.63 -51.12
CA LYS A 89 13.15 -27.54 -50.81
C LYS A 89 14.58 -28.08 -50.60
N SER A 90 15.60 -27.30 -50.99
CA SER A 90 17.03 -27.70 -50.93
C SER A 90 17.52 -28.16 -49.56
N ASP A 91 16.96 -27.61 -48.49
CA ASP A 91 17.32 -27.97 -47.11
C ASP A 91 16.90 -29.40 -46.74
N VAL A 92 15.87 -29.94 -47.39
CA VAL A 92 15.42 -31.32 -47.19
C VAL A 92 16.42 -32.33 -47.77
N LEU A 93 17.11 -31.98 -48.88
CA LEU A 93 18.19 -32.81 -49.42
C LEU A 93 19.46 -32.73 -48.57
N LYS A 94 19.80 -31.57 -48.04
CA LYS A 94 20.97 -31.38 -47.14
C LYS A 94 20.80 -32.08 -45.79
N ASN A 95 19.56 -32.24 -45.35
CA ASN A 95 19.21 -33.00 -44.15
C ASN A 95 18.79 -34.45 -44.45
N SER A 96 18.86 -34.87 -45.72
CA SER A 96 18.55 -36.24 -46.12
C SER A 96 19.66 -37.21 -45.71
N VAL A 97 19.28 -38.41 -45.31
CA VAL A 97 20.19 -39.50 -44.92
C VAL A 97 21.30 -39.75 -45.94
N TYR A 98 20.99 -39.60 -47.22
CA TYR A 98 21.93 -39.82 -48.32
C TYR A 98 23.02 -38.75 -48.44
N SER A 99 22.80 -37.53 -47.93
CA SER A 99 23.83 -36.49 -47.93
C SER A 99 24.74 -36.56 -46.71
N GLN A 100 24.24 -37.05 -45.57
CA GLN A 100 25.04 -37.27 -44.36
C GLN A 100 25.82 -38.59 -44.41
N PHE A 101 25.33 -39.60 -45.14
CA PHE A 101 26.01 -40.88 -45.32
C PHE A 101 26.03 -41.31 -46.80
N PRO A 102 26.98 -40.80 -47.60
CA PRO A 102 27.10 -41.13 -49.03
C PRO A 102 27.28 -42.64 -49.30
N SER A 103 27.77 -43.40 -48.31
CA SER A 103 27.96 -44.85 -48.37
C SER A 103 26.65 -45.66 -48.39
N LEU A 104 25.51 -45.06 -48.06
CA LEU A 104 24.20 -45.73 -48.14
C LEU A 104 23.64 -45.78 -49.56
N CYS A 105 24.18 -44.98 -50.49
CA CYS A 105 23.82 -45.01 -51.91
C CYS A 105 24.28 -46.30 -52.61
N SER A 106 25.31 -46.99 -52.09
CA SER A 106 25.82 -48.25 -52.66
C SER A 106 25.24 -49.51 -52.00
N LEU A 107 24.48 -49.36 -50.92
CA LEU A 107 23.82 -50.47 -50.24
C LEU A 107 22.42 -50.64 -50.83
N GLN A 108 22.04 -51.86 -51.21
CA GLN A 108 20.69 -52.20 -51.66
C GLN A 108 19.73 -52.25 -50.45
N ALA A 109 19.70 -51.17 -49.66
CA ALA A 109 18.80 -51.01 -48.52
C ALA A 109 17.39 -50.76 -49.04
N SER A 110 16.38 -51.36 -48.39
CA SER A 110 15.00 -51.15 -48.77
C SER A 110 14.64 -49.67 -48.56
N ALA A 111 13.83 -49.09 -49.45
CA ALA A 111 13.41 -47.69 -49.34
C ALA A 111 12.71 -47.40 -48.00
N GLU A 112 12.07 -48.42 -47.41
CA GLU A 112 11.43 -48.34 -46.11
C GLU A 112 12.46 -48.14 -44.97
N ASP A 113 13.59 -48.84 -45.01
CA ASP A 113 14.64 -48.71 -43.99
C ASP A 113 15.33 -47.34 -44.03
N VAL A 114 15.45 -46.76 -45.22
CA VAL A 114 16.01 -45.42 -45.38
C VAL A 114 15.07 -44.34 -44.85
N VAL A 115 13.76 -44.47 -45.08
CA VAL A 115 12.76 -43.56 -44.51
C VAL A 115 12.73 -43.67 -42.99
N LYS A 116 12.81 -44.88 -42.42
CA LYS A 116 12.93 -45.09 -40.97
C LYS A 116 14.19 -44.44 -40.40
N LEU A 117 15.34 -44.59 -41.08
CA LEU A 117 16.58 -43.94 -40.67
C LEU A 117 16.48 -42.41 -40.74
N GLN A 118 15.82 -41.88 -41.77
CA GLN A 118 15.59 -40.44 -41.91
C GLN A 118 14.69 -39.90 -40.81
N HIS A 119 13.65 -40.65 -40.44
CA HIS A 119 12.78 -40.32 -39.33
C HIS A 119 13.56 -40.33 -38.01
N MET A 120 14.34 -41.38 -37.72
CA MET A 120 15.15 -41.45 -36.49
C MET A 120 16.20 -40.33 -36.41
N MET A 121 16.81 -39.95 -37.54
CA MET A 121 17.75 -38.83 -37.57
C MET A 121 17.06 -37.48 -37.32
N ALA A 122 15.87 -37.27 -37.88
CA ALA A 122 15.07 -36.08 -37.61
C ALA A 122 14.64 -36.01 -36.13
N GLU A 123 14.21 -37.14 -35.55
CA GLU A 123 13.89 -37.25 -34.14
C GLU A 123 15.12 -36.99 -33.25
N TYR A 124 16.28 -37.54 -33.61
CA TYR A 124 17.54 -37.30 -32.90
C TYR A 124 17.92 -35.81 -32.90
N VAL A 125 17.82 -35.13 -34.05
CA VAL A 125 18.11 -33.69 -34.15
C VAL A 125 17.12 -32.88 -33.33
N SER A 126 15.83 -33.24 -33.37
CA SER A 126 14.78 -32.60 -32.56
C SER A 126 15.03 -32.77 -31.06
N LEU A 127 15.39 -33.98 -30.64
CA LEU A 127 15.73 -34.29 -29.25
C LEU A 127 16.98 -33.55 -28.80
N LYS A 128 18.03 -33.52 -29.62
CA LYS A 128 19.25 -32.75 -29.34
C LYS A 128 18.95 -31.27 -29.14
N LYS A 129 18.15 -30.67 -30.04
CA LYS A 129 17.74 -29.26 -29.93
C LYS A 129 16.93 -29.01 -28.64
N THR A 130 16.04 -29.94 -28.30
CA THR A 130 15.24 -29.86 -27.06
C THR A 130 16.13 -29.94 -25.83
N LEU A 131 17.11 -30.86 -25.81
CA LEU A 131 18.06 -31.02 -24.71
C LEU A 131 18.96 -29.78 -24.55
N ASP A 132 19.45 -29.21 -25.65
CA ASP A 132 20.23 -27.96 -25.63
C ASP A 132 19.41 -26.80 -25.06
N MET A 133 18.13 -26.71 -25.43
CA MET A 133 17.22 -25.71 -24.89
C MET A 133 16.97 -25.91 -23.38
N VAL A 134 16.72 -27.14 -22.94
CA VAL A 134 16.52 -27.47 -21.51
C VAL A 134 17.79 -27.18 -20.70
N ASN A 135 18.97 -27.48 -21.24
CA ASN A 135 20.22 -27.16 -20.55
C ASN A 135 20.42 -25.65 -20.38
N ARG A 136 20.08 -24.85 -21.40
CA ARG A 136 20.15 -23.38 -21.31
C ARG A 136 19.14 -22.84 -20.29
N THR A 137 17.89 -23.28 -20.35
CA THR A 137 16.88 -22.82 -19.38
C THR A 137 17.26 -23.21 -17.96
N MET A 138 17.81 -24.42 -17.74
CA MET A 138 18.30 -24.83 -16.43
C MET A 138 19.45 -23.95 -15.92
N GLN A 139 20.38 -23.56 -16.80
CA GLN A 139 21.45 -22.62 -16.44
C GLN A 139 20.90 -21.23 -16.09
N ASP A 140 19.89 -20.76 -16.81
CA ASP A 140 19.26 -19.47 -16.54
C ASP A 140 18.48 -19.49 -15.22
N TYR A 141 17.75 -20.57 -14.93
CA TYR A 141 17.10 -20.79 -13.63
C TYR A 141 18.10 -20.84 -12.48
N TYR A 142 19.26 -21.47 -12.69
CA TYR A 142 20.32 -21.51 -11.69
C TYR A 142 20.87 -20.10 -11.40
N LYS A 143 21.20 -19.32 -12.44
CA LYS A 143 21.67 -17.93 -12.29
C LYS A 143 20.65 -17.06 -11.60
N LEU A 144 19.39 -17.14 -12.02
CA LEU A 144 18.29 -16.40 -11.42
C LEU A 144 18.18 -16.76 -9.94
N THR A 145 18.14 -18.05 -9.60
CA THR A 145 18.09 -18.52 -8.21
C THR A 145 19.28 -18.01 -7.38
N GLN A 146 20.47 -17.91 -7.96
CA GLN A 146 21.65 -17.38 -7.29
C GLN A 146 21.51 -15.87 -7.01
N GLN A 147 20.97 -15.10 -7.96
CA GLN A 147 20.68 -13.67 -7.75
C GLN A 147 19.65 -13.46 -6.64
N TRP A 148 18.55 -14.22 -6.64
CA TRP A 148 17.55 -14.16 -5.57
C TRP A 148 18.14 -14.45 -4.18
N ARG A 149 19.08 -15.40 -4.08
CA ARG A 149 19.78 -15.66 -2.81
C ARG A 149 20.64 -14.47 -2.39
N GLN A 150 21.43 -13.92 -3.30
CA GLN A 150 22.28 -12.76 -3.01
C GLN A 150 21.46 -11.54 -2.59
N GLU A 151 20.34 -11.27 -3.27
CA GLU A 151 19.44 -10.18 -2.90
C GLU A 151 18.77 -10.42 -1.55
N ALA A 152 18.36 -11.65 -1.25
CA ALA A 152 17.80 -12.01 0.05
C ALA A 152 18.84 -11.82 1.17
N ASP A 153 20.06 -12.30 0.97
CA ASP A 153 21.17 -12.14 1.93
C ASP A 153 21.50 -10.65 2.15
N HIS A 154 21.54 -9.85 1.09
CA HIS A 154 21.78 -8.42 1.19
C HIS A 154 20.67 -7.69 1.95
N LYS A 155 19.40 -7.99 1.64
CA LYS A 155 18.23 -7.43 2.36
C LYS A 155 18.26 -7.84 3.85
N GLU A 156 18.58 -9.09 4.16
CA GLU A 156 18.73 -9.56 5.53
C GLU A 156 19.82 -8.80 6.28
N GLN A 157 20.97 -8.57 5.64
CA GLN A 157 22.05 -7.78 6.23
C GLN A 157 21.65 -6.32 6.47
N GLN A 158 20.93 -5.70 5.55
CA GLN A 158 20.40 -4.34 5.72
C GLN A 158 19.43 -4.26 6.90
N TYR A 159 18.49 -5.19 7.02
CA TYR A 159 17.57 -5.22 8.16
C TYR A 159 18.29 -5.47 9.49
N LYS A 160 19.32 -6.32 9.51
CA LYS A 160 20.17 -6.52 10.70
C LYS A 160 20.90 -5.24 11.10
N GLN A 161 21.43 -4.48 10.15
CA GLN A 161 22.09 -3.19 10.42
C GLN A 161 21.09 -2.17 10.98
N GLN A 162 19.93 -2.01 10.33
CA GLN A 162 18.88 -1.10 10.79
C GLN A 162 18.37 -1.48 12.19
N LEU A 163 18.21 -2.78 12.47
CA LEU A 163 17.82 -3.25 13.80
C LEU A 163 18.87 -2.89 14.85
N LYS A 164 20.16 -3.04 14.52
CA LYS A 164 21.26 -2.70 15.43
C LYS A 164 21.31 -1.19 15.69
N GLU A 165 21.19 -0.36 14.66
CA GLU A 165 21.13 1.11 14.82
C GLU A 165 19.93 1.54 15.68
N CYS A 166 18.76 0.92 15.46
CA CYS A 166 17.58 1.17 16.28
C CYS A 166 17.80 0.77 17.74
N GLN A 167 18.43 -0.38 17.99
CA GLN A 167 18.80 -0.82 19.35
C GLN A 167 19.73 0.17 20.03
N GLU A 168 20.79 0.63 19.34
CA GLU A 168 21.73 1.62 19.86
C GLU A 168 21.04 2.96 20.18
N GLN A 169 20.11 3.42 19.34
CA GLN A 169 19.32 4.62 19.61
C GLN A 169 18.40 4.46 20.83
N VAL A 170 17.75 3.31 20.97
CA VAL A 170 16.90 3.00 22.14
C VAL A 170 17.73 2.96 23.42
N GLU A 171 18.92 2.37 23.39
CA GLU A 171 19.83 2.37 24.54
C GLU A 171 20.28 3.78 24.92
N LYS A 172 20.65 4.61 23.93
CA LYS A 172 21.00 6.01 24.17
C LYS A 172 19.86 6.79 24.81
N LEU A 173 18.64 6.68 24.27
CA LEU A 173 17.46 7.35 24.82
C LEU A 173 17.10 6.84 26.22
N ARG A 174 17.32 5.55 26.50
CA ARG A 174 17.14 4.99 27.85
C ARG A 174 18.16 5.57 28.83
N ALA A 175 19.43 5.66 28.45
CA ALA A 175 20.47 6.24 29.28
C ALA A 175 20.20 7.73 29.56
N GLU A 176 19.79 8.50 28.54
CA GLU A 176 19.40 9.90 28.69
C GLU A 176 18.18 10.05 29.62
N ASN A 177 17.15 9.22 29.47
CA ASN A 177 16.00 9.22 30.37
C ASN A 177 16.37 8.89 31.81
N GLN A 178 17.26 7.92 32.03
CA GLN A 178 17.75 7.59 33.38
C GLN A 178 18.52 8.76 33.99
N LYS A 179 19.37 9.43 33.21
CA LYS A 179 20.11 10.61 33.65
C LYS A 179 19.17 11.76 34.02
N LEU A 180 18.19 12.05 33.18
CA LEU A 180 17.20 13.10 33.44
C LEU A 180 16.35 12.80 34.67
N LYS A 181 15.98 11.54 34.89
CA LYS A 181 15.27 11.13 36.12
C LYS A 181 16.11 11.37 37.36
N ALA A 182 17.40 11.00 37.34
CA ALA A 182 18.30 11.26 38.45
C ALA A 182 18.47 12.77 38.72
N GLU A 183 18.64 13.58 37.66
CA GLU A 183 18.72 15.04 37.79
C GLU A 183 17.43 15.65 38.35
N LEU A 184 16.26 15.13 37.95
CA LEU A 184 14.97 15.56 38.47
C LEU A 184 14.83 15.22 39.96
N GLU A 185 15.19 14.01 40.36
CA GLU A 185 15.17 13.55 41.75
C GLU A 185 16.07 14.43 42.62
N THR A 186 17.30 14.70 42.19
CA THR A 186 18.20 15.62 42.92
C THR A 186 17.63 17.03 43.04
N LYS A 187 16.95 17.55 41.99
CA LYS A 187 16.30 18.87 42.06
C LYS A 187 15.10 18.88 43.00
N LEU A 188 14.33 17.80 43.06
CA LEU A 188 13.22 17.66 44.00
C LEU A 188 13.73 17.65 45.44
N GLU A 189 14.79 16.90 45.73
CA GLU A 189 15.44 16.89 47.06
C GLU A 189 15.96 18.28 47.45
N GLN A 190 16.54 19.03 46.49
CA GLN A 190 16.97 20.41 46.75
C GLN A 190 15.79 21.35 47.04
N ILE A 191 14.67 21.20 46.33
CA ILE A 191 13.46 21.99 46.58
C ILE A 191 12.90 21.67 47.97
N GLU A 192 12.82 20.40 48.35
CA GLU A 192 12.37 19.95 49.67
C GLU A 192 13.25 20.55 50.76
N LEU A 193 14.59 20.47 50.61
CA LEU A 193 15.52 21.07 51.56
C LEU A 193 15.31 22.59 51.72
N VAL A 194 15.10 23.31 50.62
CA VAL A 194 14.83 24.77 50.65
C VAL A 194 13.48 25.06 51.31
N GLN A 195 12.46 24.25 51.07
CA GLN A 195 11.16 24.38 51.73
C GLN A 195 11.27 24.16 53.25
N ASP A 196 12.01 23.13 53.67
CA ASP A 196 12.26 22.85 55.08
C ASP A 196 13.00 23.99 55.78
N ILE A 197 14.02 24.57 55.13
CA ILE A 197 14.75 25.72 55.66
C ILE A 197 13.81 26.93 55.79
N ARG A 198 13.04 27.24 54.74
CA ARG A 198 12.07 28.35 54.78
C ARG A 198 11.02 28.17 55.87
N GLN A 199 10.54 26.95 56.07
CA GLN A 199 9.55 26.64 57.11
C GLN A 199 10.15 26.85 58.50
N LYS A 200 11.38 26.37 58.74
CA LYS A 200 12.09 26.59 60.01
C LYS A 200 12.32 28.08 60.27
N GLU A 201 12.79 28.83 59.29
CA GLU A 201 12.97 30.28 59.41
C GLU A 201 11.63 30.97 59.74
N GLN A 202 10.54 30.59 59.07
CA GLN A 202 9.22 31.15 59.34
C GLN A 202 8.73 30.85 60.76
N ASP A 203 8.98 29.63 61.26
CA ASP A 203 8.60 29.21 62.61
C ASP A 203 9.44 29.93 63.67
N GLU A 204 10.74 30.11 63.45
CA GLU A 204 11.62 30.92 64.31
C GLU A 204 11.18 32.39 64.35
N LEU A 205 10.84 32.98 63.19
CA LEU A 205 10.28 34.33 63.13
C LEU A 205 8.95 34.43 63.88
N ARG A 206 8.04 33.45 63.71
CA ARG A 206 6.76 33.40 64.45
C ARG A 206 7.00 33.32 65.96
N GLN A 207 7.95 32.51 66.40
CA GLN A 207 8.32 32.40 67.81
C GLN A 207 8.86 33.75 68.34
N SER A 208 9.82 34.38 67.64
CA SER A 208 10.37 35.68 68.05
C SER A 208 9.31 36.78 68.11
N VAL A 209 8.38 36.80 67.16
CA VAL A 209 7.25 37.75 67.16
C VAL A 209 6.32 37.48 68.35
N SER A 210 6.02 36.22 68.66
CA SER A 210 5.20 35.84 69.82
C SER A 210 5.84 36.27 71.14
N GLU A 211 7.15 36.03 71.31
CA GLU A 211 7.91 36.45 72.49
C GLU A 211 7.90 37.97 72.67
N LYS A 212 8.17 38.73 71.60
CA LYS A 212 8.12 40.20 71.62
C LYS A 212 6.71 40.72 71.90
N THR A 213 5.68 40.10 71.32
CA THR A 213 4.27 40.47 71.54
C THR A 213 3.87 40.23 72.99
N SER A 214 4.30 39.11 73.58
CA SER A 214 4.08 38.81 75.00
C SER A 214 4.73 39.85 75.91
N LEU A 215 5.97 40.25 75.61
CA LEU A 215 6.67 41.31 76.36
C LEU A 215 5.94 42.66 76.24
N ILE A 216 5.50 43.05 75.03
CA ILE A 216 4.72 44.28 74.81
C ILE A 216 3.43 44.25 75.64
N ASN A 217 2.71 43.13 75.62
CA ASN A 217 1.48 42.98 76.41
C ASN A 217 1.75 43.09 77.91
N ASN A 218 2.83 42.48 78.41
CA ASN A 218 3.23 42.60 79.81
C ASN A 218 3.55 44.05 80.19
N MET A 219 4.35 44.74 79.38
CA MET A 219 4.67 46.16 79.59
C MET A 219 3.42 47.05 79.52
N ARG A 220 2.48 46.73 78.63
CA ARG A 220 1.20 47.47 78.51
C ARG A 220 0.38 47.39 79.80
N VAL A 221 0.25 46.20 80.38
CA VAL A 221 -0.46 46.00 81.66
C VAL A 221 0.21 46.81 82.78
N GLU A 222 1.54 46.84 82.83
CA GLU A 222 2.24 47.61 83.87
C GLU A 222 2.10 49.13 83.66
N ILE A 223 2.11 49.60 82.41
CA ILE A 223 1.81 51.00 82.07
C ILE A 223 0.40 51.37 82.54
N ASP A 224 -0.61 50.56 82.23
CA ASP A 224 -2.00 50.82 82.62
C ASP A 224 -2.13 50.87 84.15
N LYS A 225 -1.46 49.94 84.85
CA LYS A 225 -1.43 49.91 86.33
C LYS A 225 -0.76 51.16 86.92
N LEU A 226 0.38 51.59 86.37
CA LEU A 226 1.07 52.81 86.80
C LEU A 226 0.26 54.07 86.50
N GLN A 227 -0.43 54.12 85.36
CA GLN A 227 -1.35 55.22 85.04
C GLN A 227 -2.52 55.26 86.00
N GLN A 228 -3.12 54.13 86.36
CA GLN A 228 -4.22 54.06 87.31
C GLN A 228 -3.79 54.51 88.72
N ILE A 229 -2.59 54.14 89.17
CA ILE A 229 -2.01 54.63 90.44
C ILE A 229 -1.80 56.15 90.38
N LYS A 230 -1.26 56.68 89.27
CA LYS A 230 -1.05 58.13 89.11
C LYS A 230 -2.36 58.90 89.01
N LEU A 231 -3.34 58.44 88.23
CA LEU A 231 -4.66 59.08 88.10
C LEU A 231 -5.42 59.15 89.44
N ASN A 232 -5.26 58.14 90.29
CA ASN A 232 -5.84 58.12 91.64
C ASN A 232 -5.12 59.06 92.64
N SER A 233 -4.00 59.69 92.24
CA SER A 233 -3.18 60.56 93.10
C SER A 233 -3.33 62.07 92.83
N PHE A 234 -4.22 62.49 91.91
CA PHE A 234 -4.46 63.90 91.60
C PHE A 234 -5.90 64.34 91.91
N GLU A 235 -6.04 65.37 92.75
CA GLU A 235 -7.29 66.07 93.06
C GLU A 235 -7.47 67.24 92.07
N PHE A 236 -8.61 67.27 91.36
CA PHE A 236 -8.89 68.21 90.28
C PHE A 236 -9.42 69.54 90.84
N VAL A 237 -8.69 70.64 90.64
CA VAL A 237 -9.13 72.01 90.98
C VAL A 237 -9.62 72.71 89.71
N PRO A 238 -10.91 73.07 89.61
CA PRO A 238 -11.43 73.85 88.50
C PRO A 238 -10.99 75.32 88.62
N LYS A 239 -10.55 75.93 87.51
CA LYS A 239 -10.45 77.38 87.38
C LYS A 239 -11.51 77.87 86.39
N ASP A 240 -12.54 78.51 86.95
CA ASP A 240 -13.47 79.36 86.24
C ASP A 240 -12.95 80.81 86.20
N SER A 241 -13.08 81.47 85.04
CA SER A 241 -13.37 82.91 84.90
C SER A 241 -13.57 83.22 83.40
N GLU A 242 -14.80 83.51 82.95
CA GLU A 242 -15.33 84.86 82.62
C GLU A 242 -14.68 85.52 81.38
N LYS A 243 -15.33 86.30 80.50
CA LYS A 243 -16.70 86.66 80.08
C LYS A 243 -16.52 87.56 78.83
N ALA A 244 -17.59 87.69 78.05
CA ALA A 244 -17.86 88.53 76.88
C ALA A 244 -17.10 89.87 76.69
N ALA A 245 -16.85 90.25 75.43
CA ALA A 245 -17.34 91.49 74.82
C ALA A 245 -16.97 91.58 73.32
N GLU A 246 -17.94 92.06 72.53
CA GLU A 246 -17.88 92.43 71.11
C GLU A 246 -16.85 93.54 70.84
N ILE A 247 -16.20 93.57 69.67
CA ILE A 247 -15.71 94.79 68.96
C ILE A 247 -15.42 94.43 67.48
N GLU A 248 -16.14 95.13 66.61
CA GLU A 248 -15.80 95.71 65.29
C GLU A 248 -15.00 94.95 64.22
N VAL A 249 -15.58 95.01 63.03
CA VAL A 249 -15.02 94.75 61.71
C VAL A 249 -13.66 95.44 61.53
N SER A 250 -12.60 94.66 61.50
CA SER A 250 -11.42 94.97 60.71
C SER A 250 -11.02 93.69 60.00
N ASN A 251 -11.14 93.68 58.67
CA ASN A 251 -10.56 92.65 57.84
C ASN A 251 -9.05 92.90 57.93
N PRO A 252 -8.27 92.17 58.74
CA PRO A 252 -6.85 92.38 58.77
C PRO A 252 -6.37 91.77 57.46
N LEU A 253 -5.91 92.61 56.52
CA LEU A 253 -4.93 92.14 55.56
C LEU A 253 -3.83 91.49 56.40
N ASN A 254 -3.87 90.16 56.44
CA ASN A 254 -2.99 89.32 57.23
C ASN A 254 -1.64 89.38 56.50
N TYR A 255 -0.91 90.46 56.75
CA TYR A 255 0.45 90.64 56.25
C TYR A 255 1.31 89.61 56.97
N VAL A 256 1.45 88.44 56.34
CA VAL A 256 2.39 87.40 56.71
C VAL A 256 3.77 88.07 56.80
N GLN A 257 4.41 87.97 57.98
CA GLN A 257 5.77 88.50 58.16
C GLN A 257 6.70 87.89 57.10
N ARG A 258 7.65 88.68 56.59
CA ARG A 258 8.52 88.26 55.49
C ARG A 258 9.25 86.96 55.81
N GLU A 259 9.64 86.75 57.07
CA GLU A 259 10.25 85.50 57.52
C GLU A 259 9.29 84.29 57.47
N GLU A 260 8.01 84.50 57.78
CA GLU A 260 6.95 83.49 57.76
C GLU A 260 6.64 83.07 56.31
N HIS A 261 6.59 84.05 55.39
CA HIS A 261 6.44 83.82 53.95
C HIS A 261 7.65 83.09 53.37
N ASP A 262 8.87 83.49 53.73
CA ASP A 262 10.10 82.81 53.31
C ASP A 262 10.19 81.38 53.86
N ARG A 263 9.64 81.13 55.06
CA ARG A 263 9.53 79.79 55.63
C ARG A 263 8.56 78.93 54.81
N GLN A 264 7.39 79.47 54.47
CA GLN A 264 6.41 78.78 53.61
C GLN A 264 6.96 78.49 52.21
N ILE A 265 7.71 79.42 51.59
CA ILE A 265 8.37 79.18 50.30
C ILE A 265 9.38 78.03 50.38
N ARG A 266 10.19 77.98 51.45
CA ARG A 266 11.16 76.89 51.64
C ARG A 266 10.47 75.54 51.89
N GLU A 267 9.35 75.54 52.61
CA GLU A 267 8.50 74.35 52.83
C GLU A 267 7.97 73.83 51.48
N LEU A 268 7.33 74.71 50.70
CA LEU A 268 6.79 74.38 49.37
C LEU A 268 7.88 73.94 48.39
N GLN A 269 9.08 74.54 48.43
CA GLN A 269 10.21 74.09 47.62
C GLN A 269 10.69 72.68 48.01
N ARG A 270 10.68 72.34 49.31
CA ARG A 270 10.98 70.98 49.76
C ARG A 270 9.91 70.00 49.32
N GLU A 271 8.64 70.35 49.45
CA GLU A 271 7.53 69.51 48.99
C GLU A 271 7.59 69.29 47.47
N LEU A 272 7.84 70.34 46.69
CA LEU A 272 8.01 70.25 45.25
C LEU A 272 9.20 69.34 44.89
N SER A 273 10.33 69.46 45.59
CA SER A 273 11.50 68.61 45.37
C SER A 273 11.20 67.14 45.70
N LYS A 274 10.44 66.89 46.77
CA LYS A 274 10.00 65.55 47.15
C LYS A 274 9.08 64.95 46.10
N ILE A 275 8.07 65.69 45.63
CA ILE A 275 7.15 65.25 44.59
C ILE A 275 7.90 64.99 43.27
N LEU A 276 8.88 65.82 42.92
CA LEU A 276 9.70 65.61 41.72
C LEU A 276 10.53 64.33 41.80
N ALA A 277 11.12 64.03 42.96
CA ALA A 277 11.86 62.79 43.18
C ALA A 277 10.95 61.56 43.05
N GLU A 278 9.78 61.57 43.70
CA GLU A 278 8.77 60.51 43.57
C GLU A 278 8.31 60.33 42.12
N ASN A 279 8.14 61.43 41.36
CA ASN A 279 7.77 61.35 39.94
C ASN A 279 8.85 60.71 39.06
N LEU A 280 10.13 60.97 39.37
CA LEU A 280 11.25 60.34 38.67
C LEU A 280 11.29 58.83 38.95
N GLU A 281 11.12 58.41 40.21
CA GLU A 281 11.04 57.00 40.58
C GLU A 281 9.89 56.28 39.88
N VAL A 282 8.70 56.89 39.85
CA VAL A 282 7.53 56.34 39.13
C VAL A 282 7.79 56.22 37.63
N ASN A 283 8.47 57.19 37.02
CA ASN A 283 8.82 57.12 35.60
C ASN A 283 9.84 56.02 35.31
N ASP A 284 10.82 55.81 36.19
CA ASP A 284 11.80 54.73 36.02
C ASP A 284 11.15 53.36 36.21
N MET A 285 10.27 53.20 37.21
CA MET A 285 9.44 52.00 37.35
C MET A 285 8.57 51.74 36.11
N LYS A 286 7.95 52.77 35.54
CA LYS A 286 7.18 52.67 34.29
C LYS A 286 8.04 52.16 33.13
N LYS A 287 9.29 52.62 33.00
CA LYS A 287 10.21 52.12 31.95
C LYS A 287 10.51 50.64 32.13
N VAL A 288 10.76 50.19 33.36
CA VAL A 288 11.01 48.77 33.66
C VAL A 288 9.80 47.92 33.27
N TYR A 289 8.58 48.33 33.64
CA TYR A 289 7.37 47.59 33.26
C TYR A 289 7.15 47.55 31.74
N ILE A 290 7.46 48.63 31.02
CA ILE A 290 7.38 48.62 29.55
C ILE A 290 8.37 47.60 28.97
N GLN A 291 9.62 47.58 29.44
CA GLN A 291 10.63 46.62 28.98
C GLN A 291 10.23 45.17 29.27
N GLU A 292 9.68 44.90 30.45
CA GLU A 292 9.19 43.58 30.82
C GLU A 292 8.02 43.15 29.94
N ILE A 293 7.06 44.04 29.70
CA ILE A 293 5.95 43.80 28.76
C ILE A 293 6.46 43.49 27.36
N ASP A 294 7.46 44.23 26.87
CA ASP A 294 8.00 44.00 25.53
C ASP A 294 8.78 42.68 25.43
N CYS A 295 9.51 42.29 26.48
CA CYS A 295 10.12 40.97 26.58
C CYS A 295 9.06 39.85 26.54
N LEU A 296 7.98 40.01 27.31
CA LEU A 296 6.87 39.05 27.34
C LEU A 296 6.17 38.94 25.98
N LYS A 297 6.00 40.05 25.25
CA LYS A 297 5.44 40.03 23.88
C LYS A 297 6.32 39.24 22.93
N VAL A 298 7.64 39.47 22.94
CA VAL A 298 8.58 38.74 22.08
C VAL A 298 8.55 37.24 22.40
N ASN A 299 8.54 36.88 23.68
CA ASN A 299 8.43 35.49 24.11
C ASN A 299 7.12 34.86 23.63
N LEU A 300 5.99 35.56 23.79
CA LEU A 300 4.69 35.10 23.31
C LEU A 300 4.69 34.87 21.80
N THR A 301 5.20 35.81 21.01
CA THR A 301 5.31 35.66 19.55
C THR A 301 6.17 34.46 19.18
N SER A 302 7.34 34.29 19.80
CA SER A 302 8.23 33.15 19.53
C SER A 302 7.60 31.81 19.90
N ALA A 303 6.86 31.74 21.01
CA ALA A 303 6.13 30.54 21.42
C ALA A 303 4.99 30.22 20.44
N GLN A 304 4.30 31.24 19.94
CA GLN A 304 3.22 31.08 18.99
C GLN A 304 3.72 30.58 17.61
N GLU A 305 4.83 31.14 17.11
CA GLU A 305 5.49 30.67 15.90
C GLU A 305 5.96 29.21 16.02
N LEU A 306 6.45 28.82 17.19
CA LEU A 306 6.83 27.43 17.48
C LEU A 306 5.62 26.50 17.45
N MET A 307 4.50 26.88 18.07
CA MET A 307 3.27 26.10 18.03
C MET A 307 2.75 25.96 16.59
N ASP A 308 2.76 27.04 15.81
CA ASP A 308 2.34 27.01 14.40
C ASP A 308 3.24 26.11 13.56
N LYS A 309 4.55 26.08 13.84
CA LYS A 309 5.49 25.15 13.22
C LYS A 309 5.17 23.71 13.58
N MET A 310 5.01 23.42 14.87
CA MET A 310 4.65 22.08 15.33
C MET A 310 3.33 21.60 14.72
N GLN A 311 2.33 22.47 14.60
CA GLN A 311 1.05 22.15 13.99
C GLN A 311 1.20 21.80 12.49
N ARG A 312 2.05 22.53 11.77
CA ARG A 312 2.37 22.20 10.36
C ARG A 312 3.07 20.86 10.23
N ASP A 313 4.04 20.58 11.11
CA ASP A 313 4.76 19.30 11.10
C ASP A 313 3.82 18.12 11.41
N ILE A 314 2.88 18.30 12.36
CA ILE A 314 1.82 17.31 12.65
C ILE A 314 0.94 17.06 11.43
N ASN A 315 0.52 18.11 10.74
CA ASN A 315 -0.34 17.96 9.55
C ASN A 315 0.42 17.24 8.42
N GLN A 316 1.68 17.58 8.18
CA GLN A 316 2.52 16.88 7.19
C GLN A 316 2.75 15.40 7.53
N LEU A 317 2.88 15.08 8.82
CA LEU A 317 2.97 13.68 9.26
C LEU A 317 1.67 12.93 8.99
N LYS A 318 0.53 13.52 9.33
CA LYS A 318 -0.80 12.95 9.05
C LYS A 318 -1.01 12.69 7.56
N ASP A 319 -0.65 13.64 6.71
CA ASP A 319 -0.79 13.49 5.26
C ASP A 319 0.07 12.32 4.73
N ARG A 320 1.30 12.17 5.23
CA ARG A 320 2.17 11.04 4.87
C ARG A 320 1.63 9.71 5.38
N ASP A 321 1.03 9.68 6.56
CA ASP A 321 0.43 8.46 7.11
C ASP A 321 -0.81 8.05 6.30
N ILE A 322 -1.63 9.01 5.86
CA ILE A 322 -2.77 8.75 4.96
C ILE A 322 -2.27 8.13 3.64
N GLN A 323 -1.27 8.72 2.99
CA GLN A 323 -0.71 8.19 1.73
C GLN A 323 -0.17 6.76 1.89
N LYS A 324 0.52 6.48 3.00
CA LYS A 324 1.00 5.12 3.30
C LYS A 324 -0.15 4.15 3.55
N GLN A 325 -1.20 4.59 4.23
CA GLN A 325 -2.37 3.77 4.50
C GLN A 325 -3.09 3.39 3.19
N GLU A 326 -3.26 4.33 2.27
CA GLU A 326 -3.81 4.07 0.93
C GLU A 326 -2.96 3.05 0.14
N GLN A 327 -1.62 3.16 0.21
CA GLN A 327 -0.73 2.19 -0.42
C GLN A 327 -0.86 0.78 0.19
N ILE A 328 -0.97 0.70 1.52
CA ILE A 328 -1.17 -0.57 2.22
C ILE A 328 -2.50 -1.20 1.79
N GLU A 329 -3.57 -0.42 1.73
CA GLU A 329 -4.89 -0.89 1.31
C GLU A 329 -4.89 -1.40 -0.14
N HIS A 330 -4.20 -0.69 -1.05
CA HIS A 330 -4.03 -1.14 -2.42
C HIS A 330 -3.29 -2.48 -2.50
N LEU A 331 -2.17 -2.61 -1.79
CA LEU A 331 -1.39 -3.85 -1.75
C LEU A 331 -2.16 -5.01 -1.09
N GLN A 332 -2.96 -4.74 -0.06
CA GLN A 332 -3.83 -5.74 0.57
C GLN A 332 -4.88 -6.25 -0.43
N THR A 333 -5.51 -5.33 -1.17
CA THR A 333 -6.48 -5.68 -2.21
C THR A 333 -5.84 -6.53 -3.31
N GLN A 334 -4.65 -6.15 -3.77
CA GLN A 334 -3.89 -6.91 -4.76
C GLN A 334 -3.54 -8.33 -4.26
N ASN A 335 -3.08 -8.46 -3.01
CA ASN A 335 -2.79 -9.76 -2.41
C ASN A 335 -4.05 -10.64 -2.31
N GLU A 336 -5.18 -10.06 -1.95
CA GLU A 336 -6.44 -10.81 -1.85
C GLU A 336 -6.93 -11.27 -3.24
N ILE A 337 -6.75 -10.47 -4.28
CA ILE A 337 -7.03 -10.89 -5.67
C ILE A 337 -6.14 -12.07 -6.05
N TYR A 338 -4.82 -11.95 -5.88
CA TYR A 338 -3.90 -13.06 -6.20
C TYR A 338 -4.17 -14.32 -5.38
N ARG A 339 -4.59 -14.17 -4.13
CA ARG A 339 -4.99 -15.29 -3.28
C ARG A 339 -6.20 -16.01 -3.86
N ARG A 340 -7.25 -15.27 -4.26
CA ARG A 340 -8.44 -15.86 -4.89
C ARG A 340 -8.12 -16.48 -6.25
N ASP A 341 -7.32 -15.83 -7.07
CA ASP A 341 -6.91 -16.36 -8.38
C ASP A 341 -6.13 -17.67 -8.21
N PHE A 342 -5.23 -17.73 -7.22
CA PHE A 342 -4.49 -18.94 -6.91
C PHE A 342 -5.40 -20.08 -6.39
N GLU A 343 -6.34 -19.76 -5.50
CA GLU A 343 -7.31 -20.74 -4.98
C GLU A 343 -8.21 -21.28 -6.09
N MET A 344 -8.66 -20.42 -7.01
CA MET A 344 -9.46 -20.79 -8.17
C MET A 344 -8.68 -21.69 -9.13
N GLU A 345 -7.47 -21.30 -9.54
CA GLU A 345 -6.59 -22.11 -10.40
C GLU A 345 -6.29 -23.47 -9.76
N ARG A 346 -6.11 -23.51 -8.43
CA ARG A 346 -5.91 -24.76 -7.71
C ARG A 346 -7.14 -25.66 -7.79
N ALA A 347 -8.34 -25.12 -7.54
CA ALA A 347 -9.58 -25.89 -7.62
C ALA A 347 -9.81 -26.44 -9.03
N ASP A 348 -9.54 -25.64 -10.06
CA ASP A 348 -9.63 -26.07 -11.45
C ASP A 348 -8.62 -27.15 -11.81
N ARG A 349 -7.39 -27.06 -11.30
CA ARG A 349 -6.38 -28.13 -11.47
C ARG A 349 -6.77 -29.41 -10.77
N GLU A 350 -7.32 -29.33 -9.56
CA GLU A 350 -7.80 -30.50 -8.82
C GLU A 350 -8.97 -31.17 -9.56
N LYS A 351 -9.89 -30.38 -10.12
CA LYS A 351 -10.98 -30.89 -10.97
C LYS A 351 -10.46 -31.58 -12.23
N ASN A 352 -9.55 -30.93 -12.97
CA ASN A 352 -8.95 -31.50 -14.17
C ASN A 352 -8.16 -32.80 -13.88
N ALA A 353 -7.47 -32.86 -12.74
CA ALA A 353 -6.79 -34.07 -12.30
C ALA A 353 -7.80 -35.20 -12.01
N GLY A 354 -8.92 -34.89 -11.34
CA GLY A 354 -10.00 -35.83 -11.10
C GLY A 354 -10.66 -36.34 -12.38
N GLU A 355 -10.97 -35.45 -13.33
CA GLU A 355 -11.51 -35.83 -14.65
C GLU A 355 -10.52 -36.71 -15.43
N LYS A 356 -9.22 -36.39 -15.38
CA LYS A 356 -8.18 -37.22 -15.99
C LYS A 356 -8.13 -38.63 -15.39
N GLU A 357 -8.23 -38.75 -14.07
CA GLU A 357 -8.28 -40.05 -13.39
C GLU A 357 -9.53 -40.83 -13.80
N GLN A 358 -10.69 -40.16 -13.89
CA GLN A 358 -11.93 -40.76 -14.36
C GLN A 358 -11.79 -41.28 -15.80
N TYR A 359 -11.22 -40.50 -16.73
CA TYR A 359 -10.99 -40.96 -18.10
C TYR A 359 -10.05 -42.17 -18.19
N LEU A 360 -9.03 -42.24 -17.31
CA LEU A 360 -8.15 -43.40 -17.25
C LEU A 360 -8.86 -44.65 -16.73
N LEU A 361 -9.75 -44.51 -15.76
CA LEU A 361 -10.59 -45.61 -15.27
C LEU A 361 -11.53 -46.12 -16.37
N ASP A 362 -12.20 -45.22 -17.09
CA ASP A 362 -13.11 -45.56 -18.18
C ASP A 362 -12.36 -46.23 -19.35
N LEU A 363 -11.17 -45.73 -19.70
CA LEU A 363 -10.32 -46.34 -20.72
C LEU A 363 -9.92 -47.77 -20.34
N ARG A 364 -9.52 -48.01 -19.08
CA ARG A 364 -9.21 -49.36 -18.60
C ARG A 364 -10.44 -50.27 -18.61
N ALA A 365 -11.62 -49.75 -18.29
CA ALA A 365 -12.86 -50.52 -18.36
C ALA A 365 -13.22 -50.91 -19.81
N LEU A 366 -13.09 -49.97 -20.75
CA LEU A 366 -13.30 -50.22 -22.18
C LEU A 366 -12.28 -51.21 -22.75
N GLN A 367 -11.00 -51.08 -22.38
CA GLN A 367 -9.95 -52.03 -22.78
C GLN A 367 -10.26 -53.45 -22.29
N ARG A 368 -10.70 -53.60 -21.02
CA ARG A 368 -11.14 -54.91 -20.49
C ARG A 368 -12.32 -55.48 -21.28
N ARG A 369 -13.35 -54.68 -21.55
CA ARG A 369 -14.51 -55.11 -22.33
C ARG A 369 -14.14 -55.50 -23.76
N ASN A 370 -13.25 -54.75 -24.42
CA ASN A 370 -12.78 -55.09 -25.75
C ASN A 370 -11.98 -56.40 -25.74
N GLN A 371 -11.14 -56.61 -24.71
CA GLN A 371 -10.42 -57.86 -24.53
C GLN A 371 -11.39 -59.05 -24.37
N GLU A 372 -12.43 -58.91 -23.53
CA GLU A 372 -13.48 -59.92 -23.36
C GLU A 372 -14.22 -60.23 -24.69
N LEU A 373 -14.51 -59.19 -25.49
CA LEU A 373 -15.15 -59.38 -26.81
C LEU A 373 -14.22 -60.09 -27.81
N ILE A 374 -12.93 -59.76 -27.82
CA ILE A 374 -11.94 -60.45 -28.66
C ILE A 374 -11.84 -61.91 -28.25
N GLU A 375 -11.80 -62.20 -26.94
CA GLU A 375 -11.80 -63.57 -26.41
C GLU A 375 -13.07 -64.33 -26.79
N ALA A 376 -14.25 -63.72 -26.67
CA ALA A 376 -15.52 -64.33 -27.07
C ALA A 376 -15.60 -64.60 -28.59
N LEU A 377 -15.10 -63.70 -29.42
CA LEU A 377 -14.99 -63.92 -30.87
C LEU A 377 -14.00 -65.04 -31.20
N ALA A 378 -12.84 -65.06 -30.54
CA ALA A 378 -11.86 -66.12 -30.71
C ALA A 378 -12.42 -67.50 -30.29
N GLU A 379 -13.22 -67.55 -29.23
CA GLU A 379 -13.90 -68.77 -28.78
C GLU A 379 -14.99 -69.21 -29.76
N SER A 380 -15.78 -68.27 -30.30
CA SER A 380 -16.72 -68.50 -31.39
C SER A 380 -16.04 -69.08 -32.63
N HIS A 381 -14.87 -68.56 -33.01
CA HIS A 381 -14.09 -69.06 -34.15
C HIS A 381 -13.41 -70.42 -33.93
N LYS A 382 -13.27 -70.88 -32.68
CA LYS A 382 -12.81 -72.25 -32.36
C LYS A 382 -13.91 -73.30 -32.43
N SER A 383 -15.18 -72.89 -32.52
CA SER A 383 -16.28 -73.82 -32.80
C SER A 383 -16.27 -74.21 -34.29
N PRO A 384 -16.11 -75.50 -34.66
CA PRO A 384 -16.02 -75.89 -36.05
C PRO A 384 -17.40 -75.82 -36.71
N LYS A 385 -17.44 -75.22 -37.90
CA LYS A 385 -18.60 -75.18 -38.80
C LYS A 385 -19.25 -76.57 -38.98
N SER A 386 -20.55 -76.66 -38.72
CA SER A 386 -21.44 -77.61 -39.40
C SER A 386 -22.51 -76.85 -40.20
N GLY A 387 -22.46 -76.97 -41.54
CA GLY A 387 -23.66 -77.09 -42.36
C GLY A 387 -24.37 -75.84 -42.93
N SER A 388 -23.84 -75.34 -44.05
CA SER A 388 -24.56 -74.95 -45.29
C SER A 388 -25.41 -73.66 -45.45
N PRO A 389 -25.56 -73.15 -46.70
CA PRO A 389 -25.98 -71.79 -47.05
C PRO A 389 -27.30 -71.68 -47.84
N SER A 390 -28.04 -70.56 -47.74
CA SER A 390 -28.80 -69.96 -48.87
C SER A 390 -29.65 -68.73 -48.50
N ARG A 391 -29.47 -67.64 -49.28
CA ARG A 391 -30.45 -66.69 -49.88
C ARG A 391 -31.55 -66.08 -48.96
N SER A 392 -31.76 -64.77 -48.88
CA SER A 392 -32.25 -63.91 -49.97
C SER A 392 -32.26 -62.41 -49.57
N SER A 393 -32.22 -61.57 -50.59
CA SER A 393 -32.35 -60.11 -50.67
C SER A 393 -33.60 -59.47 -50.04
N SER A 394 -33.43 -58.24 -49.53
CA SER A 394 -34.18 -56.99 -49.85
C SER A 394 -34.53 -56.18 -48.60
N GLY A 395 -34.17 -54.90 -48.58
CA GLY A 395 -34.64 -53.99 -47.53
C GLY A 395 -33.77 -52.74 -47.38
N ILE A 396 -33.78 -51.90 -48.41
CA ILE A 396 -33.34 -50.52 -48.30
C ILE A 396 -34.39 -49.81 -47.44
N SER A 397 -34.04 -49.35 -46.23
CA SER A 397 -34.63 -48.13 -45.69
C SER A 397 -33.80 -47.56 -44.54
N SER A 398 -33.46 -46.30 -44.74
CA SER A 398 -32.82 -45.41 -43.79
C SER A 398 -33.81 -44.96 -42.71
N LEU A 399 -33.24 -44.56 -41.56
CA LEU A 399 -33.81 -43.76 -40.46
C LEU A 399 -34.76 -44.45 -39.48
N ARG A 400 -34.23 -44.68 -38.28
CA ARG A 400 -34.62 -44.07 -36.98
C ARG A 400 -34.04 -44.96 -35.88
N GLU A 401 -33.02 -44.49 -35.16
CA GLU A 401 -33.17 -43.60 -33.99
C GLU A 401 -34.20 -44.18 -33.01
N ASP A 402 -33.69 -44.76 -31.92
CA ASP A 402 -34.32 -45.01 -30.61
C ASP A 402 -34.15 -46.43 -30.07
N GLN A 403 -33.18 -46.60 -29.15
CA GLN A 403 -33.39 -47.04 -27.75
C GLN A 403 -32.11 -47.64 -27.15
N ARG A 404 -31.42 -46.84 -26.33
CA ARG A 404 -30.80 -47.35 -25.10
C ARG A 404 -31.37 -46.59 -23.90
N PRO A 405 -31.73 -47.27 -22.80
CA PRO A 405 -32.14 -46.62 -21.56
C PRO A 405 -30.90 -46.10 -20.83
N VAL A 406 -30.83 -44.80 -20.58
CA VAL A 406 -29.91 -44.21 -19.60
C VAL A 406 -30.77 -43.78 -18.42
N LEU A 407 -30.59 -44.47 -17.30
CA LEU A 407 -31.08 -44.03 -16.00
C LEU A 407 -30.20 -42.87 -15.54
N ASP A 408 -30.83 -41.71 -15.42
CA ASP A 408 -30.33 -40.50 -14.79
C ASP A 408 -30.58 -40.56 -13.28
N PRO A 409 -29.69 -39.98 -12.46
CA PRO A 409 -30.18 -39.15 -11.38
C PRO A 409 -29.40 -37.83 -11.40
N THR A 410 -29.97 -36.76 -11.95
CA THR A 410 -30.68 -35.73 -11.17
C THR A 410 -31.09 -34.57 -12.09
N GLY A 411 -32.38 -34.57 -12.48
CA GLY A 411 -33.25 -33.40 -12.67
C GLY A 411 -32.70 -32.11 -13.30
N ALA A 412 -32.92 -31.94 -14.62
CA ALA A 412 -33.58 -30.75 -15.21
C ALA A 412 -33.74 -30.96 -16.72
N ALA A 413 -34.93 -31.34 -17.16
CA ALA A 413 -35.27 -31.37 -18.58
C ALA A 413 -35.61 -29.96 -19.06
N VAL A 414 -34.70 -29.33 -19.81
CA VAL A 414 -35.03 -28.25 -20.75
C VAL A 414 -34.81 -28.81 -22.15
N ARG A 415 -35.91 -28.99 -22.89
CA ARG A 415 -35.87 -29.31 -24.32
C ARG A 415 -35.19 -28.14 -25.06
N PRO A 416 -34.33 -28.37 -26.07
CA PRO A 416 -33.85 -27.29 -26.91
C PRO A 416 -35.01 -26.88 -27.83
N SER A 417 -35.82 -25.92 -27.39
CA SER A 417 -36.63 -25.13 -28.32
C SER A 417 -35.66 -24.42 -29.26
N ASP A 418 -35.88 -24.53 -30.57
CA ASP A 418 -35.21 -23.73 -31.61
C ASP A 418 -34.98 -22.31 -31.10
N SER A 419 -33.74 -22.00 -30.72
CA SER A 419 -33.34 -20.72 -30.13
C SER A 419 -33.39 -19.67 -31.24
N THR A 420 -34.57 -19.12 -31.47
CA THR A 420 -34.77 -17.99 -32.38
C THR A 420 -34.15 -16.76 -31.73
N LEU A 421 -32.95 -16.41 -32.17
CA LEU A 421 -32.14 -15.33 -31.64
C LEU A 421 -32.78 -14.00 -32.07
N ARG A 422 -33.11 -13.09 -31.15
CA ARG A 422 -33.78 -11.82 -31.47
C ARG A 422 -32.87 -10.62 -31.26
N CYS A 423 -32.99 -9.63 -32.14
CA CYS A 423 -32.35 -8.33 -31.97
C CYS A 423 -33.01 -7.55 -30.83
N PRO A 424 -32.27 -7.06 -29.82
CA PRO A 424 -32.84 -6.32 -28.70
C PRO A 424 -33.36 -4.92 -29.09
N ILE A 425 -32.98 -4.41 -30.26
CA ILE A 425 -33.32 -3.06 -30.71
C ILE A 425 -34.61 -3.06 -31.55
N CYS A 426 -34.78 -4.04 -32.45
CA CYS A 426 -35.94 -4.10 -33.35
C CYS A 426 -36.76 -5.40 -33.26
N SER A 427 -36.42 -6.30 -32.33
CA SER A 427 -37.13 -7.54 -32.01
C SER A 427 -37.26 -8.56 -33.16
N LYS A 428 -36.54 -8.36 -34.28
CA LYS A 428 -36.47 -9.29 -35.40
C LYS A 428 -35.74 -10.58 -35.00
N SER A 429 -36.28 -11.72 -35.41
CA SER A 429 -35.74 -13.06 -35.10
C SER A 429 -34.82 -13.58 -36.21
N PHE A 430 -33.76 -14.26 -35.82
CA PHE A 430 -32.70 -14.77 -36.67
C PHE A 430 -32.36 -16.21 -36.28
N ASN A 431 -31.98 -17.00 -37.28
CA ASN A 431 -31.73 -18.43 -37.13
C ASN A 431 -30.24 -18.76 -36.87
N SER A 432 -29.37 -17.76 -36.82
CA SER A 432 -27.94 -17.93 -36.50
C SER A 432 -27.36 -16.69 -35.81
N LEU A 433 -26.40 -16.91 -34.91
CA LEU A 433 -25.80 -15.86 -34.09
C LEU A 433 -24.99 -14.85 -34.92
N SER A 434 -24.32 -15.32 -35.96
CA SER A 434 -23.51 -14.47 -36.85
C SER A 434 -24.38 -13.44 -37.60
N VAL A 435 -25.56 -13.86 -38.09
CA VAL A 435 -26.49 -12.96 -38.77
C VAL A 435 -27.13 -11.97 -37.79
N LEU A 436 -27.43 -12.41 -36.56
CA LEU A 436 -27.90 -11.51 -35.51
C LEU A 436 -26.84 -10.46 -35.16
N GLN A 437 -25.58 -10.84 -34.96
CA GLN A 437 -24.50 -9.91 -34.60
C GLN A 437 -24.28 -8.84 -35.67
N SER A 438 -24.22 -9.24 -36.94
CA SER A 438 -24.14 -8.29 -38.06
C SER A 438 -25.33 -7.32 -38.06
N HIS A 439 -26.54 -7.84 -37.85
CA HIS A 439 -27.74 -7.02 -37.84
C HIS A 439 -27.79 -6.08 -36.64
N VAL A 440 -27.37 -6.50 -35.44
CA VAL A 440 -27.34 -5.65 -34.24
C VAL A 440 -26.40 -4.48 -34.43
N ASN A 441 -25.22 -4.70 -35.02
CA ASN A 441 -24.29 -3.62 -35.34
C ASN A 441 -24.92 -2.62 -36.34
N ASP A 442 -25.50 -3.10 -37.43
CA ASP A 442 -26.20 -2.25 -38.39
C ASP A 442 -27.42 -1.51 -37.80
N CYS A 443 -28.06 -2.10 -36.79
CA CYS A 443 -29.25 -1.57 -36.14
C CYS A 443 -28.91 -0.57 -35.02
N LEU A 444 -27.71 -0.65 -34.45
CA LEU A 444 -27.13 0.37 -33.58
C LEU A 444 -26.71 1.62 -34.36
N ASP A 445 -26.17 1.46 -35.57
CA ASP A 445 -25.68 2.59 -36.37
C ASP A 445 -26.81 3.42 -37.04
N LYS A 446 -28.04 2.91 -37.05
CA LYS A 446 -29.20 3.52 -37.74
C LYS A 446 -30.29 4.06 -36.81
N ASN A 447 -30.16 3.89 -35.50
CA ASN A 447 -31.00 4.54 -34.48
C ASN A 447 -30.14 5.47 -33.65
#